data_AF-A0A4P8WLW2-F1
#
_entry.id   AF-A0A4P8WLW2-F1
#
_cell.length_a   1.000
_cell.length_b   1.000
_cell.length_c   1.000
_cell.angle_alpha   90.00
_cell.angle_beta   90.00
_cell.angle_gamma   90.00
#
_symmetry.space_group_name_H-M   'P 1'
#
loop_
_entity.id
_entity.type
_entity.pdbx_description
1 polymer ?
#
loop_
_entity_poly.entity_id
_entity_poly.type
_entity_poly.pdbx_seq_one_letter_code
_entity_poly.pdbx_strand_id
1 'polypeptide(L)'
;MDELEFALENINGHAFEDFAMAFLRENGYDDVHESGGSGPDGGWDAQIELGGRTGIAHASVQKRWKRKLRSDAEKVADLEEGRGEDYDLLVFVTNQDVSGSQELDMEDEIRDEYGWALNIHHRKEILGEVRQNTRGLAEDFFDIDLQKDRDHVEEIEELLENQLDDIQARKGYAGDLVEGPAVVLHIIPNGVLSKSKASPGSIPEPSVLFEQLTVHGETKGKYTISYGRDGTADEPYSYAVLRNDGLYESASASAFVQRPEETWIQGYIQSSVGIGLDASVVLTARSVMEDLSETGFSGTAFAWLSFLDADGVQLNVPNSRQRAIGYTPATLETDRYTTEYATLQIGSEEVIADLEPILDEVWREFGEDGTPNIEDGEWALGTYSMNRETVLEEGDR
;
A
#
# COMPACT_ATOMS: atom_id res chain seq x y z
N MET A 1 10.52 1.50 12.81
CA MET A 1 11.57 2.26 12.14
C MET A 1 12.11 1.37 11.04
N ASP A 2 11.72 1.69 9.81
CA ASP A 2 12.18 0.96 8.63
C ASP A 2 13.65 1.28 8.31
N GLU A 3 14.24 0.52 7.39
CA GLU A 3 15.66 0.59 7.06
C GLU A 3 16.05 1.96 6.47
N LEU A 4 15.18 2.56 5.65
CA LEU A 4 15.39 3.89 5.08
C LEU A 4 15.31 4.98 6.15
N GLU A 5 14.32 4.92 7.04
CA GLU A 5 14.19 5.84 8.18
C GLU A 5 15.41 5.74 9.11
N PHE A 6 15.89 4.52 9.39
CA PHE A 6 17.10 4.31 10.18
C PHE A 6 18.34 4.85 9.47
N ALA A 7 18.49 4.59 8.17
CA ALA A 7 19.64 5.04 7.39
C ALA A 7 19.68 6.58 7.28
N LEU A 8 18.53 7.22 7.01
CA LEU A 8 18.39 8.67 6.98
C LEU A 8 18.60 9.31 8.36
N GLU A 9 18.21 8.65 9.46
CA GLU A 9 18.51 9.15 10.81
C GLU A 9 20.01 9.09 11.15
N ASN A 10 20.73 8.09 10.64
CA ASN A 10 22.13 7.81 10.97
C ASN A 10 23.15 8.29 9.92
N ILE A 11 22.68 8.88 8.82
CA ILE A 11 23.54 9.44 7.79
C ILE A 11 24.47 10.53 8.35
N ASN A 12 25.72 10.54 7.89
CA ASN A 12 26.72 11.51 8.32
C ASN A 12 26.58 12.83 7.53
N GLY A 13 27.14 13.93 8.05
CA GLY A 13 26.94 15.27 7.49
C GLY A 13 27.30 15.42 6.01
N HIS A 14 28.46 14.90 5.59
CA HIS A 14 28.89 15.00 4.19
C HIS A 14 28.01 14.14 3.26
N ALA A 15 27.73 12.90 3.65
CA ALA A 15 26.85 12.03 2.87
C ALA A 15 25.42 12.60 2.78
N PHE A 16 24.97 13.27 3.84
CA PHE A 16 23.66 13.95 3.85
C PHE A 16 23.63 15.17 2.95
N GLU A 17 24.71 15.95 2.88
CA GLU A 17 24.84 17.07 1.95
C GLU A 17 24.75 16.56 0.50
N ASP A 18 25.53 15.54 0.14
CA ASP A 18 25.49 14.95 -1.21
C ASP A 18 24.08 14.41 -1.55
N PHE A 19 23.45 13.70 -0.60
CA PHE A 19 22.07 13.22 -0.73
C PHE A 19 21.07 14.37 -0.92
N ALA A 20 21.17 15.43 -0.11
CA ALA A 20 20.27 16.57 -0.17
C ALA A 20 20.34 17.28 -1.53
N MET A 21 21.53 17.38 -2.12
CA MET A 21 21.68 17.98 -3.45
C MET A 21 21.05 17.12 -4.55
N ALA A 22 21.22 15.80 -4.47
CA ALA A 22 20.56 14.89 -5.38
C ALA A 22 19.03 14.91 -5.20
N PHE A 23 18.55 14.96 -3.95
CA PHE A 23 17.14 15.12 -3.61
C PHE A 23 16.53 16.38 -4.22
N LEU A 24 17.19 17.54 -4.10
CA LEU A 24 16.69 18.79 -4.69
C LEU A 24 16.58 18.71 -6.21
N ARG A 25 17.57 18.13 -6.90
CA ARG A 25 17.54 17.97 -8.37
C ARG A 25 16.33 17.18 -8.84
N GLU A 26 16.01 16.11 -8.13
CA GLU A 26 14.89 15.23 -8.47
C GLU A 26 13.53 15.85 -8.11
N ASN A 27 13.51 16.79 -7.15
CA ASN A 27 12.30 17.49 -6.70
C ASN A 27 12.06 18.83 -7.43
N GLY A 28 12.57 18.96 -8.66
CA GLY A 28 12.24 20.09 -9.55
C GLY A 28 12.97 21.39 -9.25
N TYR A 29 14.04 21.35 -8.45
CA TYR A 29 14.98 22.48 -8.34
C TYR A 29 15.95 22.45 -9.51
N ASP A 30 15.92 23.52 -10.30
CA ASP A 30 16.80 23.71 -11.46
C ASP A 30 18.16 24.27 -10.99
N ASP A 31 19.20 24.08 -11.83
CA ASP A 31 20.54 24.66 -11.67
C ASP A 31 21.17 24.48 -10.28
N VAL A 32 21.01 23.29 -9.68
CA VAL A 32 21.67 22.90 -8.41
C VAL A 32 23.19 22.86 -8.59
N HIS A 33 23.83 24.00 -8.35
CA HIS A 33 25.26 24.21 -8.43
C HIS A 33 25.88 24.10 -7.05
N GLU A 34 26.64 23.04 -6.80
CA GLU A 34 27.32 22.81 -5.52
C GLU A 34 28.56 23.70 -5.37
N SER A 35 28.85 24.13 -4.15
CA SER A 35 30.09 24.86 -3.87
C SER A 35 31.29 23.89 -3.97
N GLY A 36 32.07 24.00 -5.04
CA GLY A 36 33.15 23.05 -5.35
C GLY A 36 34.11 22.81 -4.18
N GLY A 37 34.27 21.53 -3.81
CA GLY A 37 35.07 21.09 -2.67
C GLY A 37 36.53 21.55 -2.73
N SER A 38 36.97 22.20 -1.65
CA SER A 38 38.32 22.73 -1.36
C SER A 38 38.50 24.24 -1.53
N GLY A 39 37.83 25.00 -0.64
CA GLY A 39 38.10 26.41 -0.34
C GLY A 39 37.43 26.79 1.00
N PRO A 40 37.93 27.79 1.74
CA PRO A 40 37.51 28.06 3.11
C PRO A 40 36.02 28.45 3.17
N ASP A 41 35.23 27.70 3.97
CA ASP A 41 33.84 27.93 4.39
C ASP A 41 33.11 28.98 3.55
N GLY A 42 32.75 28.59 2.33
CA GLY A 42 32.04 29.44 1.38
C GLY A 42 30.56 29.62 1.70
N GLY A 43 30.14 29.59 2.96
CA GLY A 43 28.83 30.06 3.44
C GLY A 43 27.54 29.41 2.90
N TRP A 44 27.59 28.56 1.85
CA TRP A 44 26.45 27.93 1.19
C TRP A 44 26.78 26.54 0.62
N ASP A 45 25.76 25.66 0.55
CA ASP A 45 25.94 24.27 0.11
C ASP A 45 25.60 24.12 -1.39
N ALA A 46 24.47 24.70 -1.84
CA ALA A 46 24.20 24.90 -3.28
C ALA A 46 23.52 26.24 -3.62
N GLN A 47 23.77 26.73 -4.83
CA GLN A 47 22.90 27.69 -5.52
C GLN A 47 21.82 26.90 -6.27
N ILE A 48 20.59 27.39 -6.24
CA ILE A 48 19.41 26.72 -6.79
C ILE A 48 18.46 27.71 -7.47
N GLU A 49 17.64 27.21 -8.38
CA GLU A 49 16.50 27.94 -8.94
C GLU A 49 15.22 27.13 -8.78
N LEU A 50 14.11 27.78 -8.42
CA LEU A 50 12.79 27.15 -8.39
C LEU A 50 11.75 28.10 -8.99
N GLY A 51 11.17 27.70 -10.14
CA GLY A 51 10.12 28.47 -10.78
C GLY A 51 10.52 29.92 -11.14
N GLY A 52 11.78 30.13 -11.55
CA GLY A 52 12.31 31.45 -11.88
C GLY A 52 12.84 32.26 -10.69
N ARG A 53 12.88 31.69 -9.48
CA ARG A 53 13.41 32.33 -8.26
C ARG A 53 14.77 31.75 -7.93
N THR A 54 15.78 32.61 -7.83
CA THR A 54 17.13 32.23 -7.43
C THR A 54 17.24 32.15 -5.91
N GLY A 55 17.91 31.12 -5.41
CA GLY A 55 18.05 30.88 -4.00
C GLY A 55 19.30 30.12 -3.60
N ILE A 56 19.45 29.96 -2.29
CA ILE A 56 20.52 29.19 -1.67
C ILE A 56 19.94 28.01 -0.92
N ALA A 57 20.54 26.84 -1.11
CA ALA A 57 20.22 25.63 -0.37
C ALA A 57 21.28 25.32 0.69
N HIS A 58 20.80 24.85 1.84
CA HIS A 58 21.60 24.36 2.95
C HIS A 58 21.13 22.98 3.42
N ALA A 59 22.07 22.11 3.78
CA ALA A 59 21.79 20.80 4.35
C ALA A 59 22.34 20.68 5.78
N SER A 60 21.59 20.03 6.67
CA SER A 60 22.02 19.85 8.06
C SER A 60 21.44 18.62 8.75
N VAL A 61 22.32 17.85 9.39
CA VAL A 61 21.97 16.77 10.31
C VAL A 61 21.94 17.20 11.80
N GLN A 62 22.09 18.50 12.09
CA GLN A 62 22.19 18.96 13.47
C GLN A 62 20.84 18.93 14.21
N LYS A 63 20.80 18.26 15.37
CA LYS A 63 19.61 18.23 16.26
C LYS A 63 19.05 19.61 16.61
N ARG A 64 19.92 20.64 16.66
CA ARG A 64 19.53 22.04 16.88
C ARG A 64 19.31 22.75 15.55
N TRP A 65 18.49 22.15 14.67
CA TRP A 65 18.32 22.58 13.29
C TRP A 65 17.87 24.05 13.18
N LYS A 66 16.96 24.55 14.04
CA LYS A 66 16.54 25.96 14.06
C LYS A 66 17.69 26.96 14.28
N ARG A 67 18.69 26.58 15.08
CA ARG A 67 19.87 27.43 15.31
C ARG A 67 20.78 27.40 14.10
N LYS A 68 20.90 26.24 13.44
CA LYS A 68 21.69 26.09 12.21
C LYS A 68 21.06 26.90 11.07
N LEU A 69 19.74 26.78 10.86
CA LEU A 69 18.98 27.54 9.89
C LEU A 69 19.20 29.06 10.03
N ARG A 70 19.06 29.62 11.24
CA ARG A 70 19.37 31.04 11.48
C ARG A 70 20.81 31.41 11.13
N SER A 71 21.76 30.60 11.61
CA SER A 71 23.18 30.84 11.35
C SER A 71 23.53 30.73 9.86
N ASP A 72 22.77 29.97 9.08
CA ASP A 72 22.95 29.85 7.65
C ASP A 72 22.28 31.02 6.91
N ALA A 73 21.08 31.42 7.34
CA ALA A 73 20.43 32.63 6.83
C ALA A 73 21.31 33.88 7.02
N GLU A 74 21.93 34.05 8.20
CA GLU A 74 22.89 35.14 8.45
C GLU A 74 24.05 35.13 7.44
N LYS A 75 24.58 33.94 7.09
CA LYS A 75 25.66 33.83 6.09
C LYS A 75 25.17 34.15 4.68
N VAL A 76 23.96 33.75 4.33
CA VAL A 76 23.35 34.08 3.03
C VAL A 76 23.20 35.60 2.91
N ALA A 77 22.81 36.29 3.98
CA ALA A 77 22.72 37.75 3.98
C ALA A 77 24.09 38.41 3.82
N ASP A 78 25.11 37.91 4.53
CA ASP A 78 26.50 38.38 4.37
C ASP A 78 27.01 38.16 2.92
N LEU A 79 26.57 37.07 2.26
CA LEU A 79 26.90 36.75 0.88
C LEU A 79 26.21 37.69 -0.11
N GLU A 80 24.92 37.99 0.07
CA GLU A 80 24.19 38.98 -0.73
C GLU A 80 24.90 40.34 -0.67
N GLU A 81 25.23 40.82 0.54
CA GLU A 81 25.95 42.09 0.71
C GLU A 81 27.34 42.06 0.06
N GLY A 82 28.06 40.94 0.21
CA GLY A 82 29.43 40.79 -0.30
C GLY A 82 29.52 40.65 -1.82
N ARG A 83 28.52 40.04 -2.47
CA ARG A 83 28.50 39.78 -3.92
C ARG A 83 27.64 40.77 -4.71
N GLY A 84 26.71 41.47 -4.06
CA GLY A 84 25.73 42.31 -4.72
C GLY A 84 24.73 41.49 -5.56
N GLU A 85 24.43 40.28 -5.09
CA GLU A 85 23.40 39.38 -5.64
C GLU A 85 22.20 39.43 -4.70
N ASP A 86 20.98 39.43 -5.26
CA ASP A 86 19.74 39.35 -4.49
C ASP A 86 19.18 37.91 -4.63
N TYR A 87 18.87 37.26 -3.53
CA TYR A 87 18.18 35.97 -3.48
C TYR A 87 16.73 36.17 -3.06
N ASP A 88 15.85 35.30 -3.56
CA ASP A 88 14.41 35.32 -3.26
C ASP A 88 13.96 34.11 -2.42
N LEU A 89 14.85 33.12 -2.28
CA LEU A 89 14.54 31.79 -1.76
C LEU A 89 15.71 31.26 -0.91
N LEU A 90 15.38 30.74 0.26
CA LEU A 90 16.24 29.93 1.11
C LEU A 90 15.64 28.52 1.19
N VAL A 91 16.44 27.49 0.92
CA VAL A 91 16.02 26.09 1.07
C VAL A 91 16.84 25.43 2.15
N PHE A 92 16.18 24.74 3.07
CA PHE A 92 16.84 24.08 4.19
C PHE A 92 16.43 22.60 4.26
N VAL A 93 17.38 21.71 3.97
CA VAL A 93 17.17 20.26 3.99
C VAL A 93 17.71 19.68 5.30
N THR A 94 16.91 18.88 6.00
CA THR A 94 17.31 18.30 7.29
C THR A 94 16.74 16.92 7.55
N ASN A 95 17.54 16.03 8.14
CA ASN A 95 17.08 14.71 8.60
C ASN A 95 16.41 14.76 9.99
N GLN A 96 16.12 15.94 10.51
CA GLN A 96 15.40 16.10 11.78
C GLN A 96 13.89 16.17 11.55
N ASP A 97 13.12 15.80 12.58
CA ASP A 97 11.68 16.05 12.58
C ASP A 97 11.41 17.54 12.82
N VAL A 98 10.51 18.08 11.99
CA VAL A 98 9.98 19.44 12.09
C VAL A 98 8.46 19.32 12.12
N SER A 99 7.81 20.04 13.03
CA SER A 99 6.35 20.13 13.02
C SER A 99 5.89 21.29 12.14
N GLY A 100 4.71 21.21 11.53
CA GLY A 100 4.19 22.30 10.69
C GLY A 100 4.11 23.65 11.40
N SER A 101 3.86 23.67 12.72
CA SER A 101 3.94 24.92 13.50
C SER A 101 5.36 25.50 13.54
N GLN A 102 6.38 24.65 13.65
CA GLN A 102 7.77 25.09 13.68
C GLN A 102 8.26 25.55 12.31
N GLU A 103 7.74 24.96 11.24
CA GLU A 103 8.00 25.35 9.86
C GLU A 103 7.44 26.75 9.60
N LEU A 104 6.14 26.95 9.83
CA LEU A 104 5.47 28.26 9.70
C LEU A 104 6.16 29.34 10.54
N ASP A 105 6.54 29.03 11.79
CA ASP A 105 7.28 29.96 12.65
C ASP A 105 8.59 30.41 12.01
N MET A 106 9.33 29.52 11.35
CA MET A 106 10.62 29.85 10.72
C MET A 106 10.44 30.50 9.36
N GLU A 107 9.41 30.15 8.59
CA GLU A 107 9.06 30.85 7.35
C GLU A 107 8.72 32.31 7.62
N ASP A 108 7.89 32.57 8.63
CA ASP A 108 7.54 33.93 9.05
C ASP A 108 8.78 34.70 9.51
N GLU A 109 9.64 34.07 10.32
CA GLU A 109 10.88 34.69 10.81
C GLU A 109 11.84 35.06 9.67
N ILE A 110 12.13 34.13 8.76
CA ILE A 110 13.04 34.38 7.63
C ILE A 110 12.48 35.42 6.66
N ARG A 111 11.17 35.36 6.38
CA ARG A 111 10.52 36.35 5.52
C ARG A 111 10.53 37.75 6.14
N ASP A 112 10.28 37.86 7.45
CA ASP A 112 10.23 39.15 8.14
C ASP A 112 11.62 39.77 8.30
N GLU A 113 12.67 38.96 8.50
CA GLU A 113 14.03 39.44 8.72
C GLU A 113 14.81 39.69 7.42
N TYR A 114 14.70 38.78 6.45
CA TYR A 114 15.50 38.80 5.23
C TYR A 114 14.69 39.03 3.95
N GLY A 115 13.37 38.84 3.98
CA GLY A 115 12.50 39.01 2.81
C GLY A 115 12.42 37.79 1.89
N TRP A 116 13.15 36.71 2.20
CA TRP A 116 13.16 35.49 1.39
C TRP A 116 11.95 34.59 1.67
N ALA A 117 11.56 33.80 0.67
CA ALA A 117 10.76 32.61 0.92
C ALA A 117 11.64 31.51 1.52
N LEU A 118 11.09 30.70 2.43
CA LEU A 118 11.79 29.57 3.02
C LEU A 118 11.07 28.27 2.66
N ASN A 119 11.79 27.27 2.15
CA ASN A 119 11.29 25.90 2.05
C ASN A 119 12.12 25.00 2.97
N ILE A 120 11.47 24.21 3.82
CA ILE A 120 12.14 23.26 4.72
C ILE A 120 11.81 21.84 4.30
N HIS A 121 12.78 21.11 3.75
CA HIS A 121 12.66 19.68 3.48
C HIS A 121 13.09 18.89 4.71
N HIS A 122 12.13 18.34 5.46
CA HIS A 122 12.41 17.65 6.72
C HIS A 122 12.26 16.12 6.60
N ARG A 123 12.73 15.37 7.61
CA ARG A 123 12.80 13.89 7.57
C ARG A 123 11.56 13.20 7.01
N LYS A 124 10.35 13.54 7.48
CA LYS A 124 9.12 12.88 7.06
C LYS A 124 8.76 13.11 5.59
N GLU A 125 9.02 14.32 5.10
CA GLU A 125 8.79 14.72 3.70
C GLU A 125 9.81 14.01 2.81
N ILE A 126 11.10 14.05 3.18
CA ILE A 126 12.16 13.33 2.50
C ILE A 126 11.83 11.83 2.38
N LEU A 127 11.38 11.19 3.47
CA LEU A 127 10.99 9.78 3.44
C LEU A 127 9.79 9.52 2.52
N GLY A 128 8.80 10.41 2.52
CA GLY A 128 7.65 10.32 1.60
C GLY A 128 8.11 10.40 0.14
N GLU A 129 8.90 11.41 -0.19
CA GLU A 129 9.36 11.69 -1.55
C GLU A 129 10.33 10.62 -2.09
N VAL A 130 11.27 10.15 -1.28
CA VAL A 130 12.19 9.07 -1.70
C VAL A 130 11.43 7.76 -1.95
N ARG A 131 10.35 7.49 -1.22
CA ARG A 131 9.50 6.31 -1.45
C ARG A 131 8.63 6.45 -2.70
N GLN A 132 8.03 7.61 -2.91
CA GLN A 132 7.01 7.80 -3.94
C GLN A 132 7.63 8.15 -5.30
N ASN A 133 8.55 9.11 -5.32
CA ASN A 133 8.95 9.81 -6.54
C ASN A 133 10.43 9.63 -6.87
N THR A 134 11.28 9.38 -5.86
CA THR A 134 12.74 9.39 -6.06
C THR A 134 13.46 8.14 -5.54
N ARG A 135 12.99 6.97 -5.97
CA ARG A 135 13.44 5.66 -5.45
C ARG A 135 14.92 5.35 -5.74
N GLY A 136 15.49 5.90 -6.80
CA GLY A 136 16.92 5.74 -7.13
C GLY A 136 17.85 6.32 -6.06
N LEU A 137 17.42 7.36 -5.33
CA LEU A 137 18.21 7.94 -4.24
C LEU A 137 18.36 7.00 -3.04
N ALA A 138 17.39 6.11 -2.81
CA ALA A 138 17.49 5.12 -1.75
C ALA A 138 18.64 4.14 -2.02
N GLU A 139 18.77 3.70 -3.26
CA GLU A 139 19.83 2.79 -3.70
C GLU A 139 21.19 3.52 -3.69
N ASP A 140 21.26 4.67 -4.36
CA ASP A 140 22.52 5.40 -4.56
C ASP A 140 23.18 5.90 -3.25
N PHE A 141 22.38 6.31 -2.26
CA PHE A 141 22.89 6.94 -1.03
C PHE A 141 22.82 6.07 0.21
N PHE A 142 21.93 5.08 0.23
CA PHE A 142 21.72 4.24 1.41
C PHE A 142 21.99 2.75 1.14
N ASP A 143 22.31 2.35 -0.10
CA ASP A 143 22.41 0.94 -0.51
C ASP A 143 21.09 0.19 -0.24
N ILE A 144 19.96 0.94 -0.27
CA ILE A 144 18.62 0.43 -0.03
C ILE A 144 17.92 0.34 -1.38
N ASP A 145 17.88 -0.87 -1.91
CA ASP A 145 17.17 -1.15 -3.13
C ASP A 145 15.64 -1.18 -2.88
N LEU A 146 14.97 -0.07 -3.22
CA LEU A 146 13.52 0.03 -3.23
C LEU A 146 12.89 -0.59 -4.49
N GLN A 147 13.68 -1.12 -5.43
CA GLN A 147 13.19 -1.90 -6.59
C GLN A 147 13.01 -3.40 -6.28
N LYS A 148 13.47 -3.88 -5.11
CA LYS A 148 13.30 -5.27 -4.64
C LYS A 148 11.87 -5.73 -4.40
N ASP A 149 10.85 -4.92 -4.68
CA ASP A 149 9.46 -5.38 -4.75
C ASP A 149 9.20 -6.32 -5.95
N ARG A 150 10.16 -6.57 -6.85
CA ARG A 150 10.02 -7.60 -7.91
C ARG A 150 10.90 -8.84 -7.76
N ASP A 151 11.98 -8.78 -6.99
CA ASP A 151 12.97 -9.89 -6.90
C ASP A 151 12.50 -11.09 -6.07
N HIS A 152 11.44 -10.91 -5.26
CA HIS A 152 10.89 -11.97 -4.40
C HIS A 152 9.53 -12.48 -4.86
N VAL A 153 8.98 -11.97 -5.96
CA VAL A 153 7.66 -12.39 -6.44
C VAL A 153 7.66 -13.88 -6.75
N GLU A 154 8.71 -14.43 -7.38
CA GLU A 154 8.84 -15.87 -7.62
C GLU A 154 8.81 -16.68 -6.30
N GLU A 155 9.49 -16.21 -5.25
CA GLU A 155 9.47 -16.88 -3.93
C GLU A 155 8.10 -16.76 -3.24
N ILE A 156 7.39 -15.65 -3.44
CA ILE A 156 6.04 -15.43 -2.93
C ILE A 156 5.02 -16.26 -3.71
N GLU A 157 5.20 -16.43 -5.02
CA GLU A 157 4.41 -17.32 -5.87
C GLU A 157 4.62 -18.78 -5.46
N GLU A 158 5.86 -19.20 -5.20
CA GLU A 158 6.12 -20.54 -4.63
C GLU A 158 5.42 -20.71 -3.26
N LEU A 159 5.44 -19.68 -2.41
CA LEU A 159 4.74 -19.70 -1.13
C LEU A 159 3.21 -19.83 -1.32
N LEU A 160 2.65 -19.06 -2.25
CA LEU A 160 1.25 -19.08 -2.64
C LEU A 160 0.85 -20.48 -3.15
N GLU A 161 1.62 -21.05 -4.07
CA GLU A 161 1.36 -22.38 -4.63
C GLU A 161 1.29 -23.44 -3.53
N ASN A 162 2.23 -23.40 -2.58
CA ASN A 162 2.22 -24.31 -1.44
C ASN A 162 1.00 -24.11 -0.52
N GLN A 163 0.56 -22.86 -0.30
CA GLN A 163 -0.67 -22.60 0.46
C GLN A 163 -1.90 -23.14 -0.26
N LEU A 164 -2.02 -22.89 -1.57
CA LEU A 164 -3.15 -23.36 -2.37
C LEU A 164 -3.21 -24.90 -2.41
N ASP A 165 -2.07 -25.58 -2.49
CA ASP A 165 -1.99 -27.05 -2.40
C ASP A 165 -2.50 -27.57 -1.04
N ASP A 166 -2.16 -26.89 0.05
CA ASP A 166 -2.65 -27.23 1.39
C ASP A 166 -4.15 -26.97 1.53
N ILE A 167 -4.67 -25.87 0.96
CA ILE A 167 -6.09 -25.55 0.97
C ILE A 167 -6.88 -26.58 0.16
N GLN A 168 -6.44 -26.89 -1.06
CA GLN A 168 -7.09 -27.86 -1.91
C GLN A 168 -7.06 -29.26 -1.29
N ALA A 169 -5.97 -29.63 -0.59
CA ALA A 169 -5.88 -30.88 0.15
C ALA A 169 -6.53 -30.86 1.53
N ARG A 170 -7.18 -29.74 1.93
CA ARG A 170 -7.81 -29.52 3.24
C ARG A 170 -6.85 -29.83 4.41
N LYS A 171 -5.67 -29.20 4.38
CA LYS A 171 -4.62 -29.33 5.38
C LYS A 171 -4.35 -28.01 6.09
N GLY A 172 -3.60 -28.08 7.19
CA GLY A 172 -3.16 -26.89 7.91
C GLY A 172 -4.34 -26.08 8.43
N TYR A 173 -4.46 -24.83 7.99
CA TYR A 173 -5.56 -23.93 8.35
C TYR A 173 -6.89 -24.33 7.71
N ALA A 174 -6.85 -24.92 6.52
CA ALA A 174 -8.02 -25.41 5.79
C ALA A 174 -8.53 -26.78 6.25
N GLY A 175 -8.00 -27.33 7.36
CA GLY A 175 -8.33 -28.67 7.84
C GLY A 175 -9.82 -28.88 8.16
N ASP A 176 -10.50 -27.80 8.55
CA ASP A 176 -11.93 -27.83 8.90
C ASP A 176 -12.81 -27.20 7.78
N LEU A 177 -12.22 -26.72 6.68
CA LEU A 177 -12.96 -26.14 5.55
C LEU A 177 -13.73 -27.26 4.82
N VAL A 178 -15.03 -27.03 4.59
CA VAL A 178 -15.88 -27.99 3.88
C VAL A 178 -15.37 -28.36 2.47
N GLU A 179 -15.68 -29.58 2.04
CA GLU A 179 -15.37 -30.09 0.70
C GLU A 179 -16.13 -29.33 -0.40
N GLY A 180 -15.51 -29.21 -1.57
CA GLY A 180 -16.09 -28.55 -2.75
C GLY A 180 -15.41 -27.21 -3.11
N PRO A 181 -16.05 -26.42 -4.00
CA PRO A 181 -15.43 -25.21 -4.53
C PRO A 181 -15.15 -24.18 -3.44
N ALA A 182 -14.00 -23.52 -3.55
CA ALA A 182 -13.56 -22.47 -2.65
C ALA A 182 -12.97 -21.30 -3.43
N VAL A 183 -13.24 -20.07 -2.97
CA VAL A 183 -12.59 -18.85 -3.43
C VAL A 183 -11.62 -18.41 -2.34
N VAL A 184 -10.42 -18.06 -2.74
CA VAL A 184 -9.30 -17.79 -1.85
C VAL A 184 -8.68 -16.45 -2.19
N LEU A 185 -8.52 -15.59 -1.19
CA LEU A 185 -7.76 -14.35 -1.29
C LEU A 185 -6.49 -14.49 -0.45
N HIS A 186 -5.35 -14.36 -1.13
CA HIS A 186 -4.05 -14.22 -0.47
C HIS A 186 -3.59 -12.78 -0.60
N ILE A 187 -3.17 -12.18 0.50
CA ILE A 187 -2.50 -10.88 0.52
C ILE A 187 -1.18 -11.07 1.25
N ILE A 188 -0.09 -10.90 0.54
CA ILE A 188 1.25 -11.24 1.03
C ILE A 188 2.15 -10.00 0.91
N PRO A 189 2.56 -9.39 2.04
CA PRO A 189 3.49 -8.26 1.99
C PRO A 189 4.84 -8.72 1.44
N ASN A 190 5.54 -7.87 0.69
CA ASN A 190 6.89 -8.17 0.24
C ASN A 190 7.82 -8.52 1.44
N GLY A 191 7.57 -7.86 2.57
CA GLY A 191 8.26 -8.12 3.84
C GLY A 191 8.03 -9.51 4.47
N VAL A 192 7.21 -10.39 3.89
CA VAL A 192 6.92 -11.75 4.44
C VAL A 192 8.18 -12.62 4.56
N LEU A 193 9.14 -12.43 3.66
CA LEU A 193 10.42 -13.16 3.64
C LEU A 193 11.45 -12.54 4.59
N SER A 194 11.15 -11.37 5.16
CA SER A 194 12.03 -10.68 6.09
C SER A 194 12.06 -11.38 7.45
N LYS A 195 13.08 -11.04 8.26
CA LYS A 195 13.14 -11.48 9.67
C LYS A 195 12.23 -10.66 10.58
N SER A 196 11.63 -9.59 10.08
CA SER A 196 10.69 -8.76 10.85
C SER A 196 9.41 -9.53 11.08
N LYS A 197 8.91 -9.54 12.31
CA LYS A 197 7.67 -10.22 12.68
C LYS A 197 6.88 -9.36 13.66
N ALA A 198 5.58 -9.28 13.44
CA ALA A 198 4.64 -8.75 14.42
C ALA A 198 4.72 -9.55 15.73
N SER A 199 4.44 -8.87 16.83
CA SER A 199 4.39 -9.53 18.13
C SER A 199 3.17 -10.46 18.20
N PRO A 200 3.31 -11.71 18.70
CA PRO A 200 2.23 -12.68 18.85
C PRO A 200 0.91 -12.17 19.45
N GLY A 201 0.97 -11.18 20.34
CA GLY A 201 -0.20 -10.62 21.04
C GLY A 201 -0.79 -9.37 20.39
N SER A 202 -0.29 -8.96 19.22
CA SER A 202 -0.74 -7.78 18.48
C SER A 202 -1.28 -8.13 17.10
N ILE A 203 -1.53 -9.40 16.80
CA ILE A 203 -2.08 -9.83 15.51
C ILE A 203 -3.61 -9.69 15.58
N PRO A 204 -4.23 -8.80 14.79
CA PRO A 204 -5.67 -8.58 14.80
C PRO A 204 -6.44 -9.83 14.35
N GLU A 205 -7.74 -9.81 14.59
CA GLU A 205 -8.65 -10.84 14.08
C GLU A 205 -8.90 -10.59 12.59
N PRO A 206 -8.45 -11.49 11.69
CA PRO A 206 -8.56 -11.24 10.27
C PRO A 206 -10.03 -11.25 9.81
N SER A 207 -10.35 -10.34 8.87
CA SER A 207 -11.60 -10.33 8.12
C SER A 207 -11.72 -11.59 7.27
N VAL A 208 -12.93 -12.18 7.20
CA VAL A 208 -13.21 -13.41 6.44
C VAL A 208 -14.01 -13.07 5.18
N LEU A 209 -13.57 -13.57 4.03
CA LEU A 209 -14.27 -13.40 2.76
C LEU A 209 -15.73 -13.89 2.84
N PHE A 210 -16.63 -13.09 2.25
CA PHE A 210 -18.10 -13.30 2.18
C PHE A 210 -18.84 -13.30 3.52
N GLU A 211 -18.18 -12.97 4.63
CA GLU A 211 -18.80 -12.99 5.96
C GLU A 211 -19.06 -11.58 6.50
N GLN A 212 -20.22 -11.39 7.13
CA GLN A 212 -20.61 -10.10 7.71
C GLN A 212 -20.20 -9.94 9.18
N LEU A 213 -19.89 -11.03 9.89
CA LEU A 213 -19.48 -10.99 11.29
C LEU A 213 -18.62 -12.22 11.56
N THR A 214 -17.36 -12.02 11.95
CA THR A 214 -16.52 -13.09 12.48
C THR A 214 -17.14 -13.61 13.77
N VAL A 215 -17.31 -14.94 13.85
CA VAL A 215 -18.00 -15.55 15.00
C VAL A 215 -17.00 -15.88 16.11
N HIS A 216 -15.77 -16.20 15.73
CA HIS A 216 -14.73 -16.64 16.65
C HIS A 216 -13.34 -16.46 16.04
N GLY A 217 -12.50 -15.69 16.72
CA GLY A 217 -11.07 -15.54 16.44
C GLY A 217 -10.22 -16.27 17.48
N GLU A 218 -9.18 -16.99 17.03
CA GLU A 218 -8.20 -17.65 17.91
C GLU A 218 -6.78 -17.22 17.56
N THR A 219 -6.07 -16.61 18.52
CA THR A 219 -4.63 -16.38 18.40
C THR A 219 -3.84 -17.62 18.82
N LYS A 220 -3.13 -18.21 17.87
CA LYS A 220 -2.30 -19.42 18.04
C LYS A 220 -0.82 -19.11 17.85
N GLY A 221 -0.26 -18.33 18.76
CA GLY A 221 1.18 -18.08 18.86
C GLY A 221 1.75 -17.22 17.73
N LYS A 222 1.80 -17.72 16.49
CA LYS A 222 2.35 -16.99 15.33
C LYS A 222 1.29 -16.52 14.35
N TYR A 223 0.01 -16.71 14.63
CA TYR A 223 -1.07 -16.30 13.76
C TYR A 223 -2.36 -16.13 14.56
N THR A 224 -3.29 -15.36 14.00
CA THR A 224 -4.69 -15.31 14.42
C THR A 224 -5.54 -15.89 13.30
N ILE A 225 -6.51 -16.76 13.63
CA ILE A 225 -7.46 -17.36 12.69
C ILE A 225 -8.88 -17.00 13.07
N SER A 226 -9.70 -16.59 12.10
CA SER A 226 -11.12 -16.30 12.23
C SER A 226 -11.94 -17.27 11.38
N TYR A 227 -13.15 -17.60 11.83
CA TYR A 227 -14.08 -18.47 11.09
C TYR A 227 -15.42 -17.76 10.79
N GLY A 228 -16.00 -18.08 9.64
CA GLY A 228 -17.31 -17.59 9.23
C GLY A 228 -18.50 -18.29 9.90
N ARG A 229 -19.70 -17.72 9.70
CA ARG A 229 -20.89 -18.05 10.48
C ARG A 229 -21.74 -19.17 9.91
N ASP A 230 -21.60 -19.47 8.63
CA ASP A 230 -22.49 -20.41 7.94
C ASP A 230 -22.15 -21.90 8.16
N GLY A 231 -21.19 -22.20 9.04
CA GLY A 231 -20.85 -23.56 9.49
C GLY A 231 -21.42 -23.97 10.84
N THR A 232 -21.58 -25.27 11.04
CA THR A 232 -21.61 -25.82 12.41
C THR A 232 -20.22 -25.64 13.03
N ALA A 233 -20.13 -25.52 14.37
CA ALA A 233 -18.84 -25.33 15.07
C ALA A 233 -17.77 -26.39 14.75
N ASP A 234 -18.16 -27.54 14.19
CA ASP A 234 -17.26 -28.63 13.82
C ASP A 234 -16.82 -28.60 12.32
N GLU A 235 -17.46 -27.79 11.45
CA GLU A 235 -17.19 -27.73 9.99
C GLU A 235 -17.48 -26.30 9.44
N PRO A 236 -16.54 -25.34 9.53
CA PRO A 236 -16.66 -24.00 8.98
C PRO A 236 -16.67 -23.98 7.44
N TYR A 237 -17.52 -23.13 6.87
CA TYR A 237 -17.60 -22.91 5.42
C TYR A 237 -16.58 -21.88 4.92
N SER A 238 -15.97 -21.13 5.83
CA SER A 238 -15.01 -20.07 5.50
C SER A 238 -14.10 -19.78 6.68
N TYR A 239 -12.87 -19.35 6.38
CA TYR A 239 -11.91 -18.92 7.38
C TYR A 239 -11.01 -17.81 6.84
N ALA A 240 -10.31 -17.14 7.76
CA ALA A 240 -9.20 -16.27 7.44
C ALA A 240 -8.08 -16.39 8.48
N VAL A 241 -6.85 -16.25 8.03
CA VAL A 241 -5.64 -16.31 8.85
C VAL A 241 -4.80 -15.07 8.58
N LEU A 242 -4.34 -14.42 9.63
CA LEU A 242 -3.26 -13.45 9.57
C LEU A 242 -2.07 -13.98 10.39
N ARG A 243 -0.93 -14.14 9.73
CA ARG A 243 0.30 -14.60 10.36
C ARG A 243 1.13 -13.43 10.88
N ASN A 244 2.04 -13.72 11.79
CA ASN A 244 2.93 -12.73 12.38
C ASN A 244 4.03 -12.24 11.42
N ASP A 245 4.20 -12.89 10.28
CA ASP A 245 5.01 -12.41 9.15
C ASP A 245 4.18 -11.65 8.10
N GLY A 246 2.91 -11.37 8.40
CA GLY A 246 2.04 -10.53 7.58
C GLY A 246 1.33 -11.27 6.45
N LEU A 247 1.57 -12.56 6.25
CA LEU A 247 0.78 -13.35 5.31
C LEU A 247 -0.67 -13.39 5.77
N TYR A 248 -1.55 -12.88 4.92
CA TYR A 248 -2.99 -13.02 5.03
C TYR A 248 -3.50 -14.06 4.01
N GLU A 249 -4.39 -14.93 4.48
CA GLU A 249 -5.09 -15.93 3.68
C GLU A 249 -6.54 -15.97 4.12
N SER A 250 -7.49 -15.93 3.19
CA SER A 250 -8.88 -16.30 3.47
C SER A 250 -9.41 -17.21 2.40
N ALA A 251 -10.12 -18.26 2.80
CA ALA A 251 -10.81 -19.18 1.91
C ALA A 251 -12.29 -19.27 2.29
N SER A 252 -13.16 -19.26 1.29
CA SER A 252 -14.61 -19.32 1.48
C SER A 252 -15.28 -20.26 0.48
N ALA A 253 -15.94 -21.28 1.01
CA ALA A 253 -16.89 -22.12 0.28
C ALA A 253 -18.32 -21.56 0.36
N SER A 254 -18.62 -20.71 1.35
CA SER A 254 -19.94 -20.05 1.48
C SER A 254 -20.23 -19.06 0.34
N ALA A 255 -19.20 -18.64 -0.40
CA ALA A 255 -19.35 -17.87 -1.63
C ALA A 255 -20.17 -18.57 -2.72
N PHE A 256 -20.21 -19.91 -2.71
CA PHE A 256 -20.83 -20.71 -3.76
C PHE A 256 -22.24 -21.16 -3.36
N VAL A 257 -23.19 -20.92 -4.26
CA VAL A 257 -24.58 -21.36 -4.14
C VAL A 257 -24.79 -22.56 -5.06
N GLN A 258 -24.94 -23.75 -4.46
CA GLN A 258 -25.30 -24.96 -5.19
C GLN A 258 -26.79 -24.98 -5.54
N ARG A 259 -27.07 -25.18 -6.82
CA ARG A 259 -28.38 -25.54 -7.39
C ARG A 259 -28.29 -26.99 -7.88
N PRO A 260 -29.44 -27.69 -8.10
CA PRO A 260 -29.47 -29.14 -8.34
C PRO A 260 -28.55 -29.68 -9.46
N GLU A 261 -28.08 -28.84 -10.38
CA GLU A 261 -27.17 -29.18 -11.48
C GLU A 261 -26.14 -28.07 -11.78
N GLU A 262 -26.07 -27.01 -10.99
CA GLU A 262 -25.25 -25.82 -11.28
C GLU A 262 -24.65 -25.26 -9.99
N THR A 263 -23.39 -24.82 -10.03
CA THR A 263 -22.77 -24.09 -8.94
C THR A 263 -22.54 -22.65 -9.36
N TRP A 264 -22.96 -21.71 -8.52
CA TRP A 264 -22.89 -20.29 -8.83
C TRP A 264 -22.09 -19.51 -7.79
N ILE A 265 -21.31 -18.53 -8.22
CA ILE A 265 -20.78 -17.48 -7.34
C ILE A 265 -21.46 -16.14 -7.65
N GLN A 266 -21.77 -15.36 -6.62
CA GLN A 266 -22.39 -14.05 -6.77
C GLN A 266 -21.35 -12.99 -7.18
N GLY A 267 -21.45 -12.38 -8.36
CA GLY A 267 -20.47 -11.39 -8.82
C GLY A 267 -20.70 -9.97 -8.30
N TYR A 268 -21.96 -9.56 -8.08
CA TYR A 268 -22.33 -8.17 -7.77
C TYR A 268 -23.15 -8.05 -6.48
N ILE A 269 -23.22 -6.86 -5.89
CA ILE A 269 -24.04 -6.60 -4.69
C ILE A 269 -25.51 -6.79 -5.05
N GLN A 270 -26.20 -7.70 -4.35
CA GLN A 270 -27.64 -7.86 -4.46
C GLN A 270 -28.24 -7.99 -3.07
N SER A 271 -29.07 -7.02 -2.66
CA SER A 271 -29.59 -6.88 -1.29
C SER A 271 -30.34 -8.10 -0.75
N SER A 272 -30.83 -8.99 -1.63
CA SER A 272 -31.53 -10.22 -1.26
C SER A 272 -30.67 -11.49 -1.31
N VAL A 273 -29.42 -11.39 -1.78
CA VAL A 273 -28.55 -12.55 -2.06
C VAL A 273 -27.21 -12.42 -1.33
N GLY A 274 -26.57 -11.24 -1.35
CA GLY A 274 -25.31 -11.04 -0.66
C GLY A 274 -24.48 -9.88 -1.19
N ILE A 275 -23.26 -9.79 -0.64
CA ILE A 275 -22.26 -8.75 -0.92
C ILE A 275 -21.67 -8.85 -2.33
N GLY A 276 -21.57 -10.06 -2.89
CA GLY A 276 -20.92 -10.30 -4.17
C GLY A 276 -19.39 -10.33 -4.07
N LEU A 277 -18.76 -10.93 -5.07
CA LEU A 277 -17.32 -11.21 -5.12
C LEU A 277 -16.50 -9.94 -4.98
N ASP A 278 -16.68 -8.98 -5.88
CA ASP A 278 -15.81 -7.81 -5.97
C ASP A 278 -15.88 -6.98 -4.69
N ALA A 279 -17.09 -6.71 -4.19
CA ALA A 279 -17.27 -5.96 -2.94
C ALA A 279 -16.69 -6.72 -1.74
N SER A 280 -16.79 -8.05 -1.70
CA SER A 280 -16.16 -8.84 -0.64
C SER A 280 -14.64 -8.75 -0.69
N VAL A 281 -14.04 -8.81 -1.88
CA VAL A 281 -12.58 -8.73 -2.06
C VAL A 281 -12.07 -7.34 -1.68
N VAL A 282 -12.70 -6.28 -2.20
CA VAL A 282 -12.33 -4.88 -1.90
C VAL A 282 -12.38 -4.60 -0.40
N LEU A 283 -13.50 -4.93 0.26
CA LEU A 283 -13.67 -4.64 1.69
C LEU A 283 -12.71 -5.45 2.56
N THR A 284 -12.45 -6.70 2.18
CA THR A 284 -11.47 -7.54 2.87
C THR A 284 -10.07 -6.97 2.68
N ALA A 285 -9.69 -6.56 1.47
CA ALA A 285 -8.38 -5.98 1.19
C ALA A 285 -8.15 -4.67 1.97
N ARG A 286 -9.14 -3.76 2.03
CA ARG A 286 -9.07 -2.54 2.85
C ARG A 286 -8.76 -2.87 4.32
N SER A 287 -9.54 -3.78 4.89
CA SER A 287 -9.34 -4.23 6.28
C SER A 287 -7.95 -4.82 6.49
N VAL A 288 -7.45 -5.62 5.55
CA VAL A 288 -6.11 -6.23 5.67
C VAL A 288 -5.00 -5.19 5.53
N MET A 289 -5.15 -4.18 4.67
CA MET A 289 -4.17 -3.09 4.54
C MET A 289 -4.06 -2.28 5.84
N GLU A 290 -5.18 -2.05 6.52
CA GLU A 290 -5.23 -1.43 7.85
C GLU A 290 -4.54 -2.33 8.89
N ASP A 291 -4.93 -3.60 8.98
CA ASP A 291 -4.36 -4.59 9.92
C ASP A 291 -2.83 -4.72 9.78
N LEU A 292 -2.32 -4.78 8.54
CA LEU A 292 -0.89 -4.84 8.25
C LEU A 292 -0.16 -3.58 8.71
N SER A 293 -0.76 -2.41 8.48
CA SER A 293 -0.22 -1.12 8.93
C SER A 293 -0.16 -1.04 10.46
N GLU A 294 -1.23 -1.41 11.15
CA GLU A 294 -1.31 -1.42 12.62
C GLU A 294 -0.30 -2.39 13.26
N THR A 295 -0.02 -3.51 12.59
CA THR A 295 0.97 -4.49 13.03
C THR A 295 2.41 -4.15 12.67
N GLY A 296 2.62 -3.00 12.01
CA GLY A 296 3.94 -2.42 11.73
C GLY A 296 4.56 -2.86 10.41
N PHE A 297 3.78 -3.48 9.51
CA PHE A 297 4.19 -3.66 8.12
C PHE A 297 3.96 -2.36 7.34
N SER A 298 4.75 -2.19 6.29
CA SER A 298 4.67 -1.03 5.40
C SER A 298 5.19 -1.41 4.01
N GLY A 299 4.96 -0.54 3.03
CA GLY A 299 5.33 -0.78 1.64
C GLY A 299 4.25 -1.53 0.88
N THR A 300 4.66 -2.45 0.01
CA THR A 300 3.79 -3.15 -0.92
C THR A 300 3.38 -4.53 -0.42
N ALA A 301 2.12 -4.88 -0.66
CA ALA A 301 1.61 -6.24 -0.60
C ALA A 301 1.10 -6.69 -1.96
N PHE A 302 1.19 -7.99 -2.21
CA PHE A 302 0.70 -8.61 -3.43
C PHE A 302 -0.58 -9.38 -3.12
N ALA A 303 -1.61 -9.18 -3.94
CA ALA A 303 -2.90 -9.81 -3.77
C ALA A 303 -3.21 -10.75 -4.94
N TRP A 304 -3.59 -12.00 -4.62
CA TRP A 304 -4.06 -12.98 -5.59
C TRP A 304 -5.46 -13.44 -5.23
N LEU A 305 -6.27 -13.65 -6.26
CA LEU A 305 -7.57 -14.28 -6.14
C LEU A 305 -7.51 -15.65 -6.82
N SER A 306 -7.86 -16.70 -6.08
CA SER A 306 -7.84 -18.08 -6.58
C SER A 306 -9.19 -18.76 -6.41
N PHE A 307 -9.50 -19.64 -7.34
CA PHE A 307 -10.67 -20.50 -7.34
C PHE A 307 -10.18 -21.94 -7.36
N LEU A 308 -10.61 -22.72 -6.37
CA LEU A 308 -10.24 -24.12 -6.17
C LEU A 308 -11.49 -24.99 -6.29
N ASP A 309 -11.31 -26.19 -6.85
CA ASP A 309 -12.35 -27.17 -7.15
C ASP A 309 -13.56 -26.54 -7.88
N ALA A 310 -13.25 -25.61 -8.79
CA ALA A 310 -14.20 -24.66 -9.37
C ALA A 310 -14.64 -25.00 -10.81
N ASP A 311 -14.30 -26.18 -11.33
CA ASP A 311 -14.76 -26.63 -12.66
C ASP A 311 -16.30 -26.61 -12.73
N GLY A 312 -16.82 -25.99 -13.78
CA GLY A 312 -18.26 -25.85 -13.99
C GLY A 312 -18.95 -24.77 -13.14
N VAL A 313 -18.21 -24.00 -12.33
CA VAL A 313 -18.79 -22.85 -11.61
C VAL A 313 -19.19 -21.75 -12.58
N GLN A 314 -20.34 -21.12 -12.34
CA GLN A 314 -20.88 -20.00 -13.11
C GLN A 314 -20.88 -18.70 -12.31
N LEU A 315 -20.68 -17.57 -12.99
CA LEU A 315 -20.80 -16.25 -12.37
C LEU A 315 -22.22 -15.69 -12.51
N ASN A 316 -22.82 -15.30 -11.40
CA ASN A 316 -24.10 -14.62 -11.41
C ASN A 316 -23.91 -13.13 -11.72
N VAL A 317 -24.19 -12.75 -12.98
CA VAL A 317 -24.09 -11.37 -13.48
C VAL A 317 -25.40 -10.58 -13.29
N PRO A 318 -25.39 -9.23 -13.34
CA PRO A 318 -26.59 -8.42 -13.16
C PRO A 318 -27.76 -8.81 -14.09
N ASN A 319 -29.00 -8.74 -13.56
CA ASN A 319 -30.24 -9.12 -14.25
C ASN A 319 -30.44 -8.49 -15.64
N SER A 320 -29.90 -7.29 -15.89
CA SER A 320 -29.96 -6.62 -17.19
C SER A 320 -29.21 -7.40 -18.28
N ARG A 321 -28.09 -8.04 -17.92
CA ARG A 321 -27.26 -8.86 -18.83
C ARG A 321 -27.85 -10.25 -19.04
N GLN A 322 -28.36 -10.90 -18.00
CA GLN A 322 -28.99 -12.23 -18.10
C GLN A 322 -30.21 -12.29 -19.05
N ARG A 323 -30.87 -11.14 -19.27
CA ARG A 323 -32.03 -11.04 -20.16
C ARG A 323 -31.66 -10.86 -21.63
N ALA A 324 -30.37 -10.78 -21.97
CA ALA A 324 -29.92 -10.72 -23.35
C ALA A 324 -30.29 -12.03 -24.07
N ILE A 325 -30.81 -11.91 -25.30
CA ILE A 325 -31.24 -13.07 -26.10
C ILE A 325 -30.01 -13.92 -26.43
N GLY A 326 -30.03 -15.19 -26.02
CA GLY A 326 -28.95 -16.15 -26.29
C GLY A 326 -27.82 -16.14 -25.25
N TYR A 327 -27.95 -15.38 -24.16
CA TYR A 327 -26.99 -15.43 -23.07
C TYR A 327 -26.97 -16.82 -22.42
N THR A 328 -25.79 -17.43 -22.43
CA THR A 328 -25.49 -18.66 -21.70
C THR A 328 -24.29 -18.31 -20.81
N PRO A 329 -24.41 -18.40 -19.47
CA PRO A 329 -23.29 -18.12 -18.58
C PRO A 329 -22.12 -19.04 -18.92
N ALA A 330 -20.92 -18.46 -19.08
CA ALA A 330 -19.73 -19.28 -19.18
C ALA A 330 -19.43 -19.91 -17.81
N THR A 331 -18.69 -21.01 -17.86
CA THR A 331 -18.21 -21.71 -16.67
C THR A 331 -16.70 -21.61 -16.62
N LEU A 332 -16.12 -21.59 -15.42
CA LEU A 332 -14.70 -21.94 -15.30
C LEU A 332 -14.49 -23.35 -15.85
N GLU A 333 -13.53 -23.49 -16.76
CA GLU A 333 -13.18 -24.77 -17.40
C GLU A 333 -11.98 -25.45 -16.70
N THR A 334 -11.62 -24.98 -15.51
CA THR A 334 -10.48 -25.47 -14.75
C THR A 334 -10.86 -25.70 -13.29
N ASP A 335 -10.33 -26.76 -12.69
CA ASP A 335 -10.49 -27.03 -11.26
C ASP A 335 -9.74 -26.00 -10.40
N ARG A 336 -8.64 -25.43 -10.92
CA ARG A 336 -7.84 -24.43 -10.22
C ARG A 336 -7.50 -23.29 -11.17
N TYR A 337 -7.91 -22.09 -10.78
CA TYR A 337 -7.57 -20.84 -11.44
C TYR A 337 -7.03 -19.86 -10.41
N THR A 338 -5.97 -19.14 -10.76
CA THR A 338 -5.35 -18.10 -9.92
C THR A 338 -5.07 -16.93 -10.85
N THR A 339 -5.50 -15.72 -10.46
CA THR A 339 -5.24 -14.51 -11.22
C THR A 339 -3.76 -14.17 -11.26
N GLU A 340 -3.38 -13.22 -12.12
CA GLU A 340 -2.17 -12.42 -11.87
C GLU A 340 -2.29 -11.68 -10.53
N TYR A 341 -1.21 -11.08 -10.06
CA TYR A 341 -1.23 -10.34 -8.80
C TYR A 341 -1.57 -8.86 -8.97
N ALA A 342 -2.35 -8.33 -8.02
CA ALA A 342 -2.47 -6.90 -7.78
C ALA A 342 -1.39 -6.44 -6.79
N THR A 343 -0.97 -5.18 -6.91
CA THR A 343 -0.04 -4.53 -5.98
C THR A 343 -0.84 -3.57 -5.12
N LEU A 344 -0.87 -3.79 -3.82
CA LEU A 344 -1.59 -2.97 -2.84
C LEU A 344 -0.61 -2.20 -1.95
N GLN A 345 -0.95 -0.95 -1.64
CA GLN A 345 -0.18 -0.14 -0.69
C GLN A 345 -0.68 -0.37 0.74
N ILE A 346 0.20 -0.87 1.61
CA ILE A 346 -0.12 -1.10 3.03
C ILE A 346 -0.43 0.22 3.71
N GLY A 347 -1.56 0.26 4.43
CA GLY A 347 -2.11 1.45 5.08
C GLY A 347 -2.93 2.39 4.18
N SER A 348 -3.13 2.05 2.90
CA SER A 348 -4.03 2.76 2.00
C SER A 348 -5.45 2.21 2.09
N GLU A 349 -6.45 3.10 2.05
CA GLU A 349 -7.86 2.72 1.85
C GLU A 349 -8.25 2.68 0.36
N GLU A 350 -7.44 3.32 -0.50
CA GLU A 350 -7.61 3.38 -1.96
C GLU A 350 -7.08 2.09 -2.58
N VAL A 351 -7.88 1.02 -2.54
CA VAL A 351 -7.52 -0.31 -3.04
C VAL A 351 -8.28 -0.70 -4.31
N ILE A 352 -9.31 0.04 -4.70
CA ILE A 352 -10.23 -0.36 -5.77
C ILE A 352 -9.50 -0.29 -7.11
N ALA A 353 -8.81 0.82 -7.38
CA ALA A 353 -8.01 0.98 -8.59
C ALA A 353 -6.92 -0.10 -8.73
N ASP A 354 -6.29 -0.50 -7.62
CA ASP A 354 -5.23 -1.52 -7.62
C ASP A 354 -5.79 -2.93 -7.85
N LEU A 355 -7.00 -3.22 -7.34
CA LEU A 355 -7.68 -4.52 -7.48
C LEU A 355 -8.46 -4.66 -8.79
N GLU A 356 -8.82 -3.55 -9.44
CA GLU A 356 -9.59 -3.55 -10.69
C GLU A 356 -9.02 -4.54 -11.72
N PRO A 357 -7.70 -4.56 -12.04
CA PRO A 357 -7.17 -5.45 -13.07
C PRO A 357 -7.40 -6.95 -12.82
N ILE A 358 -7.23 -7.40 -11.57
CA ILE A 358 -7.40 -8.83 -11.23
C ILE A 358 -8.88 -9.22 -11.14
N LEU A 359 -9.75 -8.30 -10.71
CA LEU A 359 -11.19 -8.53 -10.74
C LEU A 359 -11.69 -8.59 -12.19
N ASP A 360 -11.23 -7.67 -13.03
CA ASP A 360 -11.47 -7.68 -14.47
C ASP A 360 -11.04 -8.99 -15.13
N GLU A 361 -9.88 -9.53 -14.73
CA GLU A 361 -9.37 -10.83 -15.19
C GLU A 361 -10.32 -11.97 -14.81
N VAL A 362 -10.78 -12.03 -13.56
CA VAL A 362 -11.76 -13.04 -13.11
C VAL A 362 -13.03 -12.96 -13.93
N TRP A 363 -13.60 -11.77 -14.12
CA TRP A 363 -14.82 -11.60 -14.90
C TRP A 363 -14.62 -12.05 -16.36
N ARG A 364 -13.43 -11.78 -16.94
CA ARG A 364 -13.07 -12.28 -18.27
C ARG A 364 -12.97 -13.79 -18.35
N GLU A 365 -12.49 -14.47 -17.31
CA GLU A 365 -12.54 -15.94 -17.27
C GLU A 365 -13.95 -16.51 -17.17
N PHE A 366 -14.90 -15.74 -16.62
CA PHE A 366 -16.32 -16.07 -16.71
C PHE A 366 -16.98 -15.60 -18.02
N GLY A 367 -16.20 -15.24 -19.04
CA GLY A 367 -16.67 -14.88 -20.38
C GLY A 367 -17.27 -13.48 -20.50
N GLU A 368 -17.04 -12.61 -19.52
CA GLU A 368 -17.46 -11.20 -19.55
C GLU A 368 -16.32 -10.31 -20.08
N ASP A 369 -16.57 -9.02 -20.33
CA ASP A 369 -15.53 -8.09 -20.83
C ASP A 369 -14.62 -7.54 -19.69
N GLY A 370 -15.10 -7.63 -18.45
CA GLY A 370 -14.52 -7.04 -17.25
C GLY A 370 -15.58 -6.89 -16.15
N THR A 371 -15.17 -6.45 -14.96
CA THR A 371 -16.12 -6.22 -13.87
C THR A 371 -17.04 -5.05 -14.21
N PRO A 372 -18.37 -5.19 -14.03
CA PRO A 372 -19.29 -4.07 -14.12
C PRO A 372 -19.34 -3.22 -12.84
N ASN A 373 -18.63 -3.63 -11.78
CA ASN A 373 -18.73 -3.02 -10.47
C ASN A 373 -17.73 -1.90 -10.25
N ILE A 374 -16.70 -1.80 -11.09
CA ILE A 374 -15.65 -0.78 -11.04
C ILE A 374 -15.56 -0.12 -12.41
N GLU A 375 -15.40 1.19 -12.45
CA GLU A 375 -15.17 1.98 -13.66
C GLU A 375 -14.09 3.03 -13.36
N ASP A 376 -12.99 3.01 -14.10
CA ASP A 376 -11.87 3.95 -13.97
C ASP A 376 -11.31 4.04 -12.53
N GLY A 377 -11.17 2.89 -11.85
CA GLY A 377 -10.69 2.78 -10.48
C GLY A 377 -11.67 3.24 -9.40
N GLU A 378 -12.93 3.51 -9.75
CA GLU A 378 -13.98 3.93 -8.82
C GLU A 378 -15.10 2.88 -8.77
N TRP A 379 -15.68 2.67 -7.58
CA TRP A 379 -16.83 1.80 -7.42
C TRP A 379 -18.04 2.35 -8.19
N ALA A 380 -18.58 1.56 -9.12
CA ALA A 380 -19.60 2.01 -10.07
C ALA A 380 -20.97 1.35 -9.88
N LEU A 381 -21.06 0.19 -9.21
CA LEU A 381 -22.32 -0.58 -9.14
C LEU A 381 -22.74 -0.99 -7.73
N GLY A 382 -23.77 -0.32 -7.24
CA GLY A 382 -24.47 -0.69 -6.01
C GLY A 382 -23.84 -0.11 -4.75
N THR A 383 -24.54 -0.25 -3.63
CA THR A 383 -24.09 0.23 -2.33
C THR A 383 -24.15 -0.91 -1.35
N TYR A 384 -23.09 -1.09 -0.57
CA TYR A 384 -23.05 -2.06 0.51
C TYR A 384 -23.05 -1.35 1.86
N SER A 385 -23.97 -1.76 2.72
CA SER A 385 -24.06 -1.28 4.10
C SER A 385 -23.96 -2.44 5.07
N MET A 386 -23.07 -2.30 6.05
CA MET A 386 -22.85 -3.26 7.13
C MET A 386 -23.27 -2.60 8.43
N ASN A 387 -24.13 -3.24 9.22
CA ASN A 387 -24.63 -2.69 10.50
C ASN A 387 -25.24 -1.26 10.42
N ARG A 388 -25.75 -0.86 9.25
CA ARG A 388 -26.30 0.48 8.91
C ARG A 388 -25.27 1.59 8.70
N GLU A 389 -23.99 1.24 8.65
CA GLU A 389 -22.93 2.11 8.13
C GLU A 389 -22.69 1.72 6.67
N THR A 390 -22.63 2.72 5.79
CA THR A 390 -22.24 2.52 4.40
C THR A 390 -20.73 2.25 4.38
N VAL A 391 -20.34 1.12 3.78
CA VAL A 391 -18.93 0.68 3.75
C VAL A 391 -18.38 0.66 2.33
N LEU A 392 -19.28 0.64 1.33
CA LEU A 392 -18.93 0.77 -0.07
C LEU A 392 -20.06 1.52 -0.79
N GLU A 393 -19.76 2.67 -1.38
CA GLU A 393 -20.68 3.47 -2.18
C GLU A 393 -20.11 3.88 -3.53
N GLU A 394 -21.00 4.32 -4.42
CA GLU A 394 -20.63 4.75 -5.77
C GLU A 394 -19.68 5.95 -5.70
N GLY A 395 -18.53 5.85 -6.37
CA GLY A 395 -17.44 6.83 -6.35
C GLY A 395 -16.33 6.56 -5.33
N ASP A 396 -16.43 5.50 -4.52
CA ASP A 396 -15.33 5.06 -3.65
C ASP A 396 -14.10 4.62 -4.47
N ARG A 397 -12.90 4.83 -3.92
CA ARG A 397 -11.59 4.51 -4.54
C ARG A 397 -10.79 3.45 -3.80
#